data_AF-A0AAE1RNV4-F1
#
_entry.id   AF-A0AAE1RNV4-F1
#
_cell.length_a   1.000
_cell.length_b   1.000
_cell.length_c   1.000
_cell.angle_alpha   90.00
_cell.angle_beta   90.00
_cell.angle_gamma   90.00
#
_symmetry.space_group_name_H-M   'P 1'
#
loop_
_entity.id
_entity.type
_entity.pdbx_description
1 polymer ?
#
loop_
_entity_poly.entity_id
_entity_poly.type
_entity_poly.pdbx_seq_one_letter_code
_entity_poly.pdbx_strand_id
1 'polypeptide(L)'
;MSTGSPHQRLGFLMLEDSDQNNFFVSSSTGSIDLSNASKFEQFMQETRAVLSSIEFRNIVGILLKATVDVLMEDIRVSCGDANLTSGMLLAKLLPRIAHMDKTLLEELNRNMYIQVIQRIPEVEIFFTLLYASIPAS
;
A
#
# COMPACT_ATOMS: atom_id res chain seq x y z
N MET A 1 -0.27 -3.60 -18.80
CA MET A 1 0.03 -2.48 -17.88
C MET A 1 1.43 -2.71 -17.35
N SER A 2 2.34 -1.77 -17.55
CA SER A 2 3.72 -1.90 -17.07
C SER A 2 3.68 -2.00 -15.55
N THR A 3 3.99 -3.17 -15.00
CA THR A 3 4.29 -3.31 -13.58
C THR A 3 5.54 -2.49 -13.34
N GLY A 4 5.36 -1.24 -12.87
CA GLY A 4 6.46 -0.38 -12.46
C GLY A 4 7.44 -1.16 -11.58
N SER A 5 8.72 -0.78 -11.60
CA SER A 5 9.75 -1.53 -10.89
C SER A 5 9.30 -1.76 -9.43
N PRO A 6 9.61 -2.92 -8.82
CA PRO A 6 9.17 -3.23 -7.45
C PRO A 6 9.49 -2.11 -6.43
N HIS A 7 10.57 -1.37 -6.69
CA HIS A 7 11.04 -0.24 -5.89
C HIS A 7 10.12 0.98 -5.93
N GLN A 8 9.38 1.20 -7.02
CA GLN A 8 8.48 2.35 -7.16
C GLN A 8 7.34 2.34 -6.13
N ARG A 9 6.93 1.16 -5.64
CA ARG A 9 5.88 1.04 -4.62
C ARG A 9 6.34 1.43 -3.23
N LEU A 10 7.61 1.16 -2.92
CA LEU A 10 8.20 1.51 -1.62
C LEU A 10 8.28 3.02 -1.45
N GLY A 11 8.60 3.76 -2.52
CA GLY A 11 8.67 5.22 -2.51
C GLY A 11 7.35 5.94 -2.15
N PHE A 12 6.19 5.26 -2.24
CA PHE A 12 4.91 5.81 -1.76
C PHE A 12 4.68 5.61 -0.26
N LEU A 13 5.33 4.61 0.36
CA LEU A 13 5.15 4.24 1.76
C LEU A 13 6.29 4.76 2.65
N MET A 14 7.49 4.88 2.08
CA MET A 14 8.68 5.34 2.77
C MET A 14 9.58 6.11 1.81
N LEU A 15 10.00 7.32 2.21
CA LEU A 15 10.91 8.14 1.42
C LEU A 15 12.28 7.47 1.30
N GLU A 16 12.94 7.63 0.15
CA GLU A 16 14.30 7.13 -0.08
C GLU A 16 15.32 7.98 0.68
N ASP A 17 16.35 7.34 1.23
CA ASP A 17 17.36 8.00 2.10
C ASP A 17 18.16 9.10 1.38
N SER A 18 18.13 9.12 0.04
CA SER A 18 18.74 10.19 -0.76
C SER A 18 18.17 11.57 -0.43
N ASP A 19 16.90 11.64 -0.03
CA ASP A 19 16.24 12.90 0.33
C ASP A 19 16.44 13.27 1.82
N GLN A 20 16.75 12.28 2.66
CA GLN A 20 17.07 12.51 4.08
C GLN A 20 18.46 13.14 4.24
N ASN A 21 19.38 12.87 3.31
CA ASN A 21 20.71 13.49 3.30
C ASN A 21 20.60 15.02 3.15
N ASN A 22 19.60 15.54 2.43
CA ASN A 22 19.37 16.99 2.33
C ASN A 22 18.74 17.62 3.59
N PHE A 23 18.04 16.84 4.41
CA PHE A 23 17.48 17.31 5.68
C PHE A 23 18.52 17.34 6.81
N PHE A 24 19.54 16.47 6.73
CA PHE A 24 20.55 16.31 7.79
C PHE A 24 21.86 17.08 7.53
N VAL A 25 22.14 17.53 6.30
CA VAL A 25 23.40 18.22 5.93
C VAL A 25 23.55 19.64 6.52
N SER A 26 22.66 20.09 7.42
CA SER A 26 22.87 21.30 8.22
C SER A 26 23.50 21.06 9.61
N SER A 27 24.21 19.95 9.84
CA SER A 27 25.07 19.85 11.04
C SER A 27 26.36 19.08 10.81
N SER A 28 27.42 19.88 10.61
CA SER A 28 28.82 19.71 11.04
C SER A 28 29.53 18.36 10.84
N THR A 29 30.49 18.41 9.92
CA THR A 29 31.79 17.72 9.83
C THR A 29 32.23 16.86 11.02
N GLY A 30 32.50 15.58 10.76
CA GLY A 30 33.24 14.67 11.65
C GLY A 30 32.92 13.22 11.33
N SER A 31 33.94 12.38 11.15
CA SER A 31 33.85 10.96 10.81
C SER A 31 32.73 10.22 11.55
N ILE A 32 31.65 9.86 10.84
CA ILE A 32 30.51 9.18 11.45
C ILE A 32 30.81 7.68 11.50
N ASP A 33 31.17 7.25 12.69
CA ASP A 33 31.09 5.86 13.14
C ASP A 33 29.67 5.33 12.83
N LEU A 34 29.58 4.33 11.96
CA LEU A 34 28.31 3.68 11.55
C LEU A 34 27.59 2.97 12.72
N SER A 35 28.16 3.00 13.93
CA SER A 35 27.69 2.33 15.15
C SER A 35 26.67 3.14 15.96
N ASN A 36 26.42 4.40 15.63
CA ASN A 36 25.50 5.29 16.37
C ASN A 36 24.23 5.63 15.57
N ALA A 37 23.67 4.68 14.82
CA ALA A 37 22.33 4.83 14.28
C ALA A 37 21.35 4.97 15.47
N SER A 38 20.60 6.07 15.52
CA SER A 38 19.57 6.25 16.54
C SER A 38 18.56 5.07 16.49
N LYS A 39 17.92 4.73 17.62
CA LYS A 39 16.88 3.68 17.65
C LYS A 39 15.78 3.91 16.59
N PHE A 40 15.53 5.18 16.24
CA PHE A 40 14.65 5.56 15.14
C PHE A 40 15.19 5.09 13.78
N GLU A 41 16.47 5.35 13.48
CA GLU A 41 17.13 4.92 12.25
C GLU A 41 17.09 3.38 12.10
N GLN A 42 17.30 2.66 13.20
CA GLN A 42 17.13 1.20 13.23
C GLN A 42 15.70 0.79 12.84
N PHE A 43 14.67 1.40 13.44
CA PHE A 43 13.28 1.10 13.09
C PHE A 43 12.93 1.45 11.65
N MET A 44 13.49 2.52 11.10
CA MET A 44 13.30 2.87 9.69
C MET A 44 13.92 1.80 8.77
N GLN A 45 15.12 1.32 9.08
CA GLN A 45 15.76 0.25 8.31
C GLN A 45 15.00 -1.08 8.40
N GLU A 46 14.54 -1.47 9.60
CA GLU A 46 13.71 -2.66 9.79
C GLU A 46 12.38 -2.56 9.04
N THR A 47 11.72 -1.40 9.11
CA THR A 47 10.47 -1.13 8.36
C THR A 47 10.71 -1.25 6.86
N ARG A 48 11.80 -0.67 6.34
CA ARG A 48 12.18 -0.79 4.93
C ARG A 48 12.41 -2.23 4.52
N ALA A 49 13.07 -3.03 5.37
CA ALA A 49 13.30 -4.44 5.11
C ALA A 49 11.97 -5.21 4.99
N VAL A 50 11.02 -4.95 5.91
CA VAL A 50 9.68 -5.54 5.85
C VAL A 50 8.94 -5.11 4.60
N LEU A 51 8.91 -3.81 4.26
CA LEU A 51 8.22 -3.30 3.08
C LEU A 51 8.82 -3.83 1.75
N SER A 52 10.12 -4.16 1.74
CA SER A 52 10.81 -4.73 0.57
C SER A 52 10.66 -6.26 0.45
N SER A 53 10.19 -6.91 1.51
CA SER A 53 10.10 -8.37 1.61
C SER A 53 9.15 -8.99 0.58
N ILE A 54 9.37 -10.26 0.24
CA ILE A 54 8.47 -11.01 -0.64
C ILE A 54 7.14 -11.27 0.06
N GLU A 55 7.17 -11.49 1.38
CA GLU A 55 6.02 -11.72 2.23
C GLU A 55 5.08 -10.52 2.18
N PHE A 56 5.58 -9.32 2.45
CA PHE A 56 4.78 -8.09 2.39
C PHE A 56 4.26 -7.84 0.97
N ARG A 57 5.09 -8.06 -0.06
CA ARG A 57 4.66 -7.91 -1.46
C ARG A 57 3.53 -8.86 -1.82
N ASN A 58 3.57 -10.10 -1.33
CA ASN A 58 2.51 -11.08 -1.56
C ASN A 58 1.20 -10.64 -0.88
N ILE A 59 1.27 -10.16 0.35
CA ILE A 59 0.11 -9.61 1.07
C ILE A 59 -0.49 -8.43 0.32
N VAL A 60 0.31 -7.44 -0.08
CA VAL A 60 -0.18 -6.30 -0.88
C VAL A 60 -0.83 -6.77 -2.19
N GLY A 61 -0.29 -7.81 -2.83
CA GLY A 61 -0.89 -8.43 -4.01
C GLY A 61 -2.28 -9.02 -3.73
N ILE A 62 -2.45 -9.76 -2.63
CA ILE A 62 -3.73 -10.32 -2.20
C ILE A 62 -4.73 -9.21 -1.89
N LEU A 63 -4.31 -8.20 -1.13
CA LEU A 63 -5.14 -7.05 -0.75
C LEU A 63 -5.64 -6.28 -1.98
N LEU A 64 -4.73 -5.98 -2.91
CA LEU A 64 -5.08 -5.27 -4.13
C LEU A 64 -6.05 -6.08 -4.99
N LYS A 65 -5.81 -7.39 -5.14
CA LYS A 65 -6.71 -8.26 -5.89
C LYS A 65 -8.11 -8.28 -5.27
N ALA A 66 -8.21 -8.53 -3.97
CA ALA A 66 -9.50 -8.58 -3.27
C ALA A 66 -10.27 -7.25 -3.39
N THR A 67 -9.55 -6.13 -3.27
CA THR A 67 -10.15 -4.79 -3.41
C THR A 67 -10.64 -4.54 -4.84
N VAL A 68 -9.83 -4.91 -5.85
CA VAL A 68 -10.20 -4.76 -7.26
C VAL A 68 -11.39 -5.65 -7.64
N ASP A 69 -11.45 -6.88 -7.11
CA ASP A 69 -12.57 -7.79 -7.34
C ASP A 69 -13.89 -7.18 -6.84
N VAL A 70 -13.88 -6.56 -5.65
CA VAL A 70 -15.05 -5.85 -5.09
C VAL A 70 -15.38 -4.59 -5.89
N LEU A 71 -14.37 -3.78 -6.24
CA LEU A 71 -14.56 -2.58 -7.06
C LEU A 71 -15.16 -2.92 -8.43
N MET A 72 -14.74 -4.03 -9.04
CA MET A 72 -15.30 -4.51 -10.31
C MET A 72 -16.77 -4.89 -10.17
N GLU A 73 -17.18 -5.50 -9.06
CA GLU A 73 -18.59 -5.79 -8.80
C GLU A 73 -19.40 -4.50 -8.68
N ASP A 74 -18.91 -3.50 -7.96
CA ASP A 74 -19.57 -2.18 -7.86
C ASP A 74 -19.68 -1.48 -9.22
N ILE A 75 -18.65 -1.60 -10.06
CA ILE A 75 -18.66 -1.08 -11.43
C ILE A 75 -19.74 -1.80 -12.25
N ARG A 76 -19.88 -3.13 -12.11
CA ARG A 76 -20.92 -3.92 -12.81
C ARG A 76 -22.32 -3.52 -12.37
N VAL A 77 -22.54 -3.30 -11.08
CA VAL A 77 -23.80 -2.80 -10.54
C VAL A 77 -24.11 -1.40 -11.07
N SER A 78 -23.15 -0.48 -11.03
CA SER A 78 -23.32 0.92 -11.44
C SER A 78 -23.48 1.10 -12.95
N CYS A 79 -22.79 0.30 -13.75
CA CYS A 79 -22.79 0.42 -15.22
C CYS A 79 -23.81 -0.49 -15.91
N GLY A 80 -24.26 -1.55 -15.23
CA GLY A 80 -25.06 -2.62 -15.79
C GLY A 80 -24.19 -3.63 -16.54
N ASP A 81 -24.24 -4.89 -16.12
CA ASP A 81 -23.36 -5.96 -16.63
C ASP A 81 -23.49 -6.18 -18.15
N ALA A 82 -24.71 -6.11 -18.68
CA ALA A 82 -24.99 -6.21 -20.11
C ALA A 82 -24.35 -5.06 -20.92
N ASN A 83 -24.28 -3.85 -20.34
CA ASN A 83 -23.69 -2.69 -21.02
C ASN A 83 -22.16 -2.80 -21.07
N LEU A 84 -21.54 -3.34 -20.02
CA LEU A 84 -20.09 -3.54 -19.97
C LEU A 84 -19.66 -4.64 -20.93
N THR A 85 -20.37 -5.78 -20.94
CA THR A 85 -20.06 -6.92 -21.80
C THR A 85 -20.35 -6.64 -23.29
N SER A 86 -21.39 -5.85 -23.59
CA SER A 86 -21.70 -5.42 -24.97
C SER A 86 -20.83 -4.24 -25.47
N GLY A 87 -20.00 -3.64 -24.61
CA GLY A 87 -19.13 -2.52 -24.94
C GLY A 87 -19.78 -1.15 -24.64
N MET A 88 -19.47 -0.58 -23.47
CA MET A 88 -19.85 0.77 -23.11
C MET A 88 -18.81 1.80 -23.62
N LEU A 89 -19.28 2.91 -24.19
CA LEU A 89 -18.41 4.01 -24.60
C LEU A 89 -17.66 4.58 -23.39
N LEU A 90 -16.35 4.81 -23.54
CA LEU A 90 -15.49 5.33 -22.47
C LEU A 90 -15.98 6.68 -21.92
N ALA A 91 -16.53 7.55 -22.79
CA ALA A 91 -17.13 8.82 -22.39
C ALA A 91 -18.33 8.68 -21.43
N LYS A 92 -19.02 7.52 -21.45
CA LYS A 92 -20.10 7.20 -20.50
C LYS A 92 -19.60 6.46 -19.26
N LEU A 93 -18.49 5.73 -19.38
CA LEU A 93 -17.86 5.00 -18.29
C LEU A 93 -17.12 5.94 -17.33
N LEU A 94 -16.33 6.86 -17.87
CA LEU A 94 -15.42 7.71 -17.09
C LEU A 94 -16.13 8.50 -15.99
N PRO A 95 -17.28 9.17 -16.23
CA PRO A 95 -17.99 9.90 -15.18
C PRO A 95 -18.51 8.99 -14.06
N ARG A 96 -18.85 7.73 -14.38
CA ARG A 96 -19.34 6.76 -13.40
C ARG A 96 -18.20 6.28 -12.51
N ILE A 97 -17.06 5.93 -13.11
CA ILE A 97 -15.85 5.56 -12.34
C ILE A 97 -15.39 6.74 -11.48
N ALA A 98 -15.39 7.96 -12.03
CA ALA A 98 -14.99 9.15 -11.28
C ALA A 98 -15.87 9.40 -10.05
N HIS A 99 -17.15 8.98 -10.08
CA HIS A 99 -18.05 9.12 -8.93
C HIS A 99 -17.79 8.10 -7.81
N MET A 100 -17.07 7.02 -8.10
CA MET A 100 -16.75 5.96 -7.11
C MET A 100 -15.60 6.36 -6.18
N ASP A 101 -14.93 7.49 -6.46
CA ASP A 101 -13.88 8.05 -5.60
C ASP A 101 -14.35 8.26 -4.16
N LYS A 102 -15.58 8.75 -3.99
CA LYS A 102 -16.20 9.01 -2.69
C LYS A 102 -16.31 7.74 -1.88
N THR A 103 -16.78 6.66 -2.50
CA THR A 103 -16.96 5.36 -1.83
C THR A 103 -15.63 4.73 -1.45
N LEU A 104 -14.58 4.90 -2.28
CA LEU A 104 -13.22 4.45 -1.98
C LEU A 104 -12.58 5.22 -0.82
N LEU A 105 -12.95 6.50 -0.64
CA LEU A 105 -12.39 7.40 0.36
C LEU A 105 -13.30 7.59 1.58
N GLU A 106 -14.33 6.76 1.76
CA GLU A 106 -15.19 6.79 2.94
C GLU A 106 -14.41 6.44 4.22
N GLU A 107 -14.93 6.89 5.37
CA GLU A 107 -14.38 6.59 6.68
C GLU A 107 -14.29 5.07 6.94
N LEU A 108 -13.28 4.66 7.71
CA LEU A 108 -12.93 3.26 7.99
C LEU A 108 -14.13 2.34 8.28
N ASN A 109 -15.09 2.83 9.07
CA ASN A 109 -16.25 2.02 9.50
C ASN A 109 -17.33 1.86 8.43
N ARG A 110 -17.35 2.73 7.41
CA ARG A 110 -18.33 2.73 6.32
C ARG A 110 -17.73 2.20 5.01
N ASN A 111 -16.41 2.24 4.91
CA ASN A 111 -15.68 1.81 3.73
C ASN A 111 -15.65 0.28 3.61
N MET A 112 -16.47 -0.23 2.70
CA MET A 112 -16.57 -1.67 2.40
C MET A 112 -15.22 -2.25 1.95
N TYR A 113 -14.39 -1.49 1.23
CA TYR A 113 -13.09 -1.97 0.75
C TYR A 113 -12.12 -2.22 1.91
N ILE A 114 -12.11 -1.34 2.91
CA ILE A 114 -11.30 -1.52 4.11
C ILE A 114 -11.79 -2.73 4.92
N GLN A 115 -13.10 -2.93 5.04
CA GLN A 115 -13.65 -4.10 5.71
C GLN A 115 -13.27 -5.41 5.02
N VAL A 116 -13.22 -5.42 3.69
CA VAL A 116 -12.76 -6.58 2.90
C VAL A 116 -11.30 -6.90 3.24
N ILE A 117 -10.43 -5.89 3.22
CA ILE A 117 -9.01 -6.02 3.58
C ILE A 117 -8.85 -6.61 4.99
N GLN A 118 -9.62 -6.11 5.97
CA GLN A 118 -9.55 -6.57 7.37
C GLN A 118 -9.98 -8.03 7.59
N ARG A 119 -10.81 -8.59 6.70
CA ARG A 119 -11.33 -9.95 6.82
C ARG A 119 -10.43 -11.00 6.15
N ILE A 120 -9.35 -10.59 5.51
CA ILE A 120 -8.43 -11.49 4.81
C ILE A 120 -7.51 -12.17 5.84
N PRO A 121 -7.56 -13.51 6.00
CA PRO A 121 -6.81 -14.20 7.04
C PRO A 121 -5.29 -14.11 6.83
N GLU A 122 -4.81 -14.03 5.59
CA GLU A 122 -3.39 -13.88 5.28
C GLU A 122 -2.81 -12.58 5.86
N VAL A 123 -3.63 -11.53 5.97
CA VAL A 123 -3.23 -10.26 6.56
C VAL A 123 -3.02 -10.42 8.06
N GLU A 124 -3.96 -11.08 8.74
CA GLU A 124 -3.86 -11.38 10.17
C GLU A 124 -2.64 -12.25 10.47
N ILE A 125 -2.41 -13.30 9.67
CA ILE A 125 -1.24 -14.19 9.82
C ILE A 125 0.05 -13.42 9.63
N PHE A 126 0.14 -12.58 8.59
CA PHE A 126 1.33 -11.75 8.35
C PHE A 126 1.63 -10.85 9.53
N PHE A 127 0.65 -10.10 10.04
CA PHE A 127 0.86 -9.24 11.20
C PHE A 127 1.21 -10.03 12.46
N THR A 128 0.59 -11.19 12.69
CA THR A 128 0.89 -12.07 13.83
C THR A 128 2.36 -12.50 13.83
N LEU A 129 2.86 -12.93 12.67
CA LEU A 129 4.27 -13.33 12.51
C LEU A 129 5.21 -12.12 12.66
N LEU A 130 4.84 -10.97 12.09
CA LEU A 130 5.61 -9.74 12.21
C LEU A 130 5.75 -9.33 13.67
N TYR A 131 4.65 -9.27 14.43
CA TYR A 131 4.67 -8.92 15.85
C TYR A 131 5.39 -9.94 16.72
N ALA A 132 5.29 -11.24 16.40
CA ALA A 132 6.03 -12.28 17.11
C ALA A 132 7.56 -12.18 16.89
N SER A 133 7.99 -11.60 15.76
CA SER A 133 9.41 -11.42 15.45
C SER A 133 10.06 -10.20 16.13
N ILE A 134 9.26 -9.31 16.73
CA ILE A 134 9.76 -8.13 17.44
C ILE A 134 10.25 -8.60 18.82
N PRO A 135 11.55 -8.43 19.15
CA PRO A 135 12.07 -8.81 20.45
C PRO A 135 11.36 -8.02 21.56
N ALA A 136 10.93 -8.73 22.60
CA ALA A 136 10.37 -8.10 23.80
C ALA A 136 11.45 -7.18 24.40
N SER A 137 11.15 -5.88 24.48
CA SER A 137 12.02 -4.89 25.15
C SER A 137 12.10 -5.13 26.65
#